data_AF-Z9JJ85-F1
#
_entry.id   AF-Z9JJ85-F1
#
_cell.length_a   1.000
_cell.length_b   1.000
_cell.length_c   1.000
_cell.angle_alpha   90.00
_cell.angle_beta   90.00
_cell.angle_gamma   90.00
#
_symmetry.space_group_name_H-M   'P 1'
#
loop_
_entity.id
_entity.type
_entity.pdbx_description
1 polymer ?
#
loop_
_entity_poly.entity_id
_entity_poly.type
_entity_poly.pdbx_seq_one_letter_code
_entity_poly.pdbx_strand_id
1 'polypeptide(L)'
;MTEHRAKQIRNTGPAIGLCLSRSEVSQLCGTPQRTRQAAFLRKNGIRHYLDAHDWPVVLRAAIDGVSPPVAVPSVWKPNKVA
;
A
#
# COMPACT_ATOMS: atom_id res chain seq x y z
N MET A 1 -20.54 -9.37 -31.83
CA MET A 1 -19.33 -8.55 -31.85
C MET A 1 -18.93 -8.27 -30.40
N THR A 2 -18.12 -9.20 -29.89
CA THR A 2 -17.24 -9.18 -28.72
C THR A 2 -17.68 -8.42 -27.45
N GLU A 3 -18.19 -9.18 -26.50
CA GLU A 3 -18.34 -8.84 -25.08
C GLU A 3 -17.01 -8.36 -24.47
N HIS A 4 -16.88 -7.07 -24.18
CA HIS A 4 -15.84 -6.58 -23.28
C HIS A 4 -16.30 -6.67 -21.81
N ARG A 5 -16.60 -7.89 -21.36
CA ARG A 5 -16.80 -8.22 -19.94
C ARG A 5 -15.42 -8.40 -19.27
N ALA A 6 -14.66 -7.31 -19.21
CA ALA A 6 -13.37 -7.28 -18.53
C ALA A 6 -13.58 -7.16 -17.02
N LYS A 7 -13.74 -8.33 -16.37
CA LYS A 7 -13.45 -8.65 -14.95
C LYS A 7 -13.16 -7.43 -14.06
N GLN A 8 -14.23 -6.76 -13.65
CA GLN A 8 -14.27 -5.78 -12.55
C GLN A 8 -14.25 -6.49 -11.18
N ILE A 9 -13.37 -7.48 -11.01
CA ILE A 9 -13.41 -8.41 -9.87
C ILE A 9 -12.08 -8.34 -9.13
N ARG A 10 -12.19 -8.02 -7.83
CA ARG A 10 -11.17 -7.84 -6.79
C ARG A 10 -10.69 -6.40 -6.56
N ASN A 11 -11.64 -5.48 -6.35
CA ASN A 11 -11.38 -4.26 -5.58
C ASN A 11 -11.83 -4.45 -4.13
N THR A 12 -11.28 -5.44 -3.43
CA THR A 12 -11.64 -5.73 -2.03
C THR A 12 -10.41 -6.16 -1.25
N GLY A 13 -9.83 -5.21 -0.50
CA GLY A 13 -8.86 -5.39 0.60
C GLY A 13 -7.54 -4.57 0.48
N PRO A 14 -7.02 -3.93 1.55
CA PRO A 14 -7.59 -3.66 2.88
C PRO A 14 -8.04 -2.19 3.04
N ALA A 15 -9.20 -2.02 3.68
CA ALA A 15 -9.79 -0.78 4.19
C ALA A 15 -9.89 0.41 3.22
N ILE A 16 -11.11 0.60 2.69
CA ILE A 16 -11.52 1.78 1.92
C ILE A 16 -11.16 3.03 2.73
N GLY A 17 -10.18 3.81 2.24
CA GLY A 17 -9.69 5.05 2.87
C GLY A 17 -8.30 4.98 3.52
N LEU A 18 -7.80 3.79 3.87
CA LEU A 18 -6.50 3.62 4.53
C LEU A 18 -5.34 3.43 3.52
N CYS A 19 -5.59 2.68 2.43
CA CYS A 19 -4.61 2.43 1.37
C CYS A 19 -5.03 3.08 0.04
N LEU A 20 -4.05 3.34 -0.81
CA LEU A 20 -4.29 3.70 -2.21
C LEU A 20 -4.76 2.48 -3.01
N SER A 21 -5.74 2.70 -3.87
CA SER A 21 -6.20 1.70 -4.84
C SER A 21 -5.12 1.44 -5.89
N ARG A 22 -5.14 0.28 -6.56
CA ARG A 22 -4.15 -0.03 -7.62
C ARG A 22 -4.11 1.02 -8.74
N SER A 23 -5.27 1.59 -9.11
CA SER A 23 -5.35 2.67 -10.09
C SER A 23 -4.68 3.96 -9.59
N GLU A 24 -4.87 4.31 -8.32
CA GLU A 24 -4.23 5.46 -7.69
C GLU A 24 -2.71 5.27 -7.61
N VAL A 25 -2.24 4.06 -7.26
CA VAL A 25 -0.81 3.71 -7.28
C VAL A 25 -0.23 3.81 -8.69
N SER A 26 -0.97 3.36 -9.71
CA SER A 26 -0.55 3.47 -11.11
C SER A 26 -0.47 4.92 -11.58
N GLN A 27 -1.38 5.78 -11.14
CA GLN A 27 -1.35 7.21 -11.43
C GLN A 27 -0.17 7.89 -10.71
N LEU A 28 0.04 7.58 -9.43
CA LEU A 28 1.16 8.09 -8.64
C LEU A 28 2.52 7.75 -9.26
N CYS A 29 2.68 6.50 -9.72
CA CYS A 29 3.93 6.06 -10.34
C CYS A 29 4.05 6.42 -11.84
N GLY A 30 2.96 6.89 -12.47
CA GLY A 30 2.90 7.14 -13.91
C GLY A 30 3.05 5.91 -14.80
N THR A 31 2.85 4.70 -14.24
CA THR A 31 3.03 3.44 -14.99
C THR A 31 2.18 2.31 -14.40
N PRO A 32 1.57 1.46 -15.25
CA PRO A 32 0.84 0.27 -14.77
C PRO A 32 1.78 -0.92 -14.47
N GLN A 33 3.09 -0.81 -14.73
CA GLN A 33 4.02 -1.91 -14.56
C GLN A 33 4.46 -2.07 -13.10
N ARG A 34 4.04 -3.16 -12.43
CA ARG A 34 4.33 -3.44 -11.01
C ARG A 34 5.81 -3.28 -10.62
N THR A 35 6.73 -3.78 -11.45
CA THR A 35 8.18 -3.72 -11.18
C THR A 35 8.67 -2.27 -11.16
N ARG A 36 8.17 -1.44 -12.08
CA ARG A 36 8.50 -0.02 -12.15
C ARG A 36 7.85 0.76 -11.00
N GLN A 37 6.62 0.40 -10.62
CA GLN A 37 5.95 0.98 -9.44
C GLN A 37 6.77 0.72 -8.17
N ALA A 38 7.16 -0.53 -7.91
CA ALA A 38 7.99 -0.88 -6.76
C ALA A 38 9.35 -0.15 -6.78
N ALA A 39 10.02 -0.09 -7.94
CA ALA A 39 11.27 0.63 -8.08
C ALA A 39 11.09 2.15 -7.81
N PHE A 40 10.00 2.74 -8.29
CA PHE A 40 9.66 4.14 -8.05
C PHE A 40 9.43 4.41 -6.56
N LEU A 41 8.62 3.59 -5.88
CA LEU A 41 8.34 3.74 -4.45
C LEU A 41 9.61 3.62 -3.60
N ARG A 42 10.48 2.65 -3.93
CA ARG A 42 11.80 2.51 -3.28
C ARG A 42 12.70 3.72 -3.51
N LYS A 43 12.79 4.20 -4.76
CA LYS A 43 13.63 5.35 -5.12
C LYS A 43 13.21 6.64 -4.40
N ASN A 44 11.91 6.83 -4.21
CA ASN A 44 11.35 8.00 -3.53
C ASN A 44 11.24 7.83 -2.00
N GLY A 45 11.65 6.69 -1.44
CA GLY A 45 11.55 6.45 0.00
C GLY A 45 10.11 6.37 0.52
N ILE A 46 9.14 6.08 -0.35
CA ILE A 46 7.73 5.99 0.03
C ILE A 46 7.50 4.66 0.73
N ARG A 47 6.87 4.71 1.92
CA ARG A 47 6.54 3.51 2.69
C ARG A 47 5.49 2.68 1.95
N HIS A 48 5.87 1.45 1.64
CA HIS A 48 5.01 0.48 0.95
C HIS A 48 5.34 -0.94 1.44
N TYR A 49 4.38 -1.84 1.27
CA TYR A 49 4.61 -3.28 1.42
C TYR A 49 4.10 -3.99 0.17
N LEU A 50 4.50 -5.25 -0.02
CA LEU A 50 4.00 -6.09 -1.10
C LEU A 50 2.89 -6.98 -0.56
N ASP A 51 1.77 -7.07 -1.29
CA ASP A 51 0.73 -8.07 -1.00
C ASP A 51 1.20 -9.48 -1.37
N ALA A 52 0.35 -10.49 -1.13
CA ALA A 52 0.62 -11.88 -1.48
C ALA A 52 0.79 -12.15 -3.00
N HIS A 53 0.62 -11.12 -3.83
CA HIS A 53 0.72 -11.18 -5.29
C HIS A 53 1.79 -10.23 -5.85
N ASP A 54 2.71 -9.75 -5.00
CA ASP A 54 3.78 -8.81 -5.34
C ASP A 54 3.28 -7.47 -5.86
N TRP A 55 2.07 -7.05 -5.47
CA TRP A 55 1.59 -5.70 -5.75
C TRP A 55 2.01 -4.74 -4.65
N PRO A 56 2.56 -3.56 -5.01
CA PRO A 56 2.84 -2.53 -4.03
C PRO A 56 1.54 -1.97 -3.45
N VAL A 57 1.41 -2.07 -2.13
CA VAL A 57 0.35 -1.44 -1.35
C VAL A 57 0.94 -0.25 -0.59
N VAL A 58 0.34 0.91 -0.82
CA VAL A 58 0.79 2.19 -0.26
C VAL A 58 -0.33 2.73 0.65
N LEU A 59 0.02 3.06 1.89
CA LEU A 59 -0.91 3.72 2.81
C LEU A 59 -1.08 5.18 2.41
N ARG A 60 -2.30 5.71 2.52
CA ARG A 60 -2.60 7.12 2.16
C ARG A 60 -1.79 8.10 3.01
N ALA A 61 -1.61 7.77 4.29
CA ALA A 61 -0.75 8.50 5.23
C ALA A 61 0.73 8.57 4.83
N ALA A 62 1.22 7.63 4.01
CA ALA A 62 2.61 7.66 3.53
C ALA A 62 2.87 8.74 2.47
N ILE A 63 1.80 9.28 1.87
CA ILE A 63 1.88 10.32 0.83
C ILE A 63 1.55 11.70 1.40
N ASP A 64 0.62 11.78 2.35
CA ASP A 64 0.12 13.04 2.92
C ASP A 64 1.15 13.81 3.78
N GLY A 65 2.38 13.29 3.93
CA GLY A 65 3.46 14.00 4.63
C GLY A 65 3.29 14.08 6.15
N VAL A 66 2.26 13.44 6.73
CA VAL A 66 2.20 13.16 8.16
C VAL A 66 3.30 12.14 8.47
N SER A 67 4.48 12.66 8.82
CA SER A 67 5.50 11.87 9.50
C SER A 67 4.81 11.29 10.74
N PRO A 68 4.65 9.96 10.86
CA PRO A 68 4.11 9.42 12.09
C PRO A 68 5.06 9.85 13.22
N PRO A 69 4.53 10.30 14.36
CA PRO A 69 5.36 10.61 15.51
C PRO A 69 6.28 9.41 15.75
N VAL A 70 7.58 9.68 15.95
CA VAL A 70 8.60 8.67 16.24
C VAL A 70 7.98 7.64 17.17
N ALA A 71 7.80 6.42 16.65
CA ALA A 71 7.16 5.36 17.41
C ALA A 71 8.05 5.11 18.62
N VAL A 72 7.58 5.51 19.79
CA VAL A 72 8.20 5.11 21.05
C VAL A 72 8.19 3.58 21.06
N PRO A 73 9.34 2.91 21.28
CA PRO A 73 9.36 1.47 21.32
C PRO A 73 8.40 1.03 22.44
N SER A 74 7.32 0.36 22.06
CA SER A 74 6.41 -0.26 23.01
C SER A 74 7.16 -1.41 23.68
N VAL A 75 7.74 -1.14 24.84
CA VAL A 75 8.35 -2.17 25.69
C VAL A 75 7.24 -3.11 26.11
N TRP A 76 7.24 -4.30 25.51
CA TRP A 76 6.31 -5.35 25.89
C TRP A 76 6.51 -5.71 27.37
N LYS A 77 5.44 -5.61 28.15
CA LYS A 77 5.40 -6.00 29.56
C LYS A 77 4.68 -7.36 29.69
N PRO A 78 5.35 -8.42 30.17
CA PRO A 78 4.66 -9.68 30.46
C PRO A 78 3.66 -9.51 31.59
N ASN A 79 2.43 -9.98 31.40
CA ASN A 79 1.36 -9.97 32.39
C ASN A 79 1.41 -11.21 33.31
N LYS A 80 2.61 -11.63 33.73
CA LYS A 80 2.76 -12.78 34.63
C LYS A 80 2.60 -12.28 36.06
N VAL A 81 1.37 -12.38 36.57
CA VAL A 81 1.05 -12.24 37.99
C VAL A 81 1.96 -13.16 38.83
N ALA A 82 2.57 -12.58 39.86
CA ALA A 82 3.41 -13.24 40.85
C ALA A 82 2.55 -13.89 41.95
#